data_AF-A0AAV2DWS5-F1
#
_entry.id   AF-A0AAV2DWS5-F1
#
_cell.length_a   1.000
_cell.length_b   1.000
_cell.length_c   1.000
_cell.angle_alpha   90.00
_cell.angle_beta   90.00
_cell.angle_gamma   90.00
#
_symmetry.space_group_name_H-M   'P 1'
#
loop_
_entity.id
_entity.type
_entity.pdbx_description
1 polymer ?
#
loop_
_entity_poly.entity_id
_entity_poly.type
_entity_poly.pdbx_seq_one_letter_code
_entity_poly.pdbx_strand_id
1 'polypeptide(L)'
;MWRHLTALYSTVNPARQFEIQMSIARLEQGDKSVTEYFNLAQELWTEQDLIRAVLRPHAAMTEDAIIERQRTRILEFLMRLRPEFEGVRSALLHKEELKFDGVLATLVCEETRIRTQVVIDQRPGEGETLLAVANSAIRGTRSNSLVLAVDHPPTIGDLFAMFREHLLLINLAKVERLGAVLVPRL
;
A
#
# COMPACT_ATOMS: atom_id res chain seq x y z
N MET A 1 -6.04 -30.89 25.64
CA MET A 1 -6.99 -30.46 24.59
C MET A 1 -6.37 -29.45 23.62
N TRP A 2 -5.95 -28.26 24.07
CA TRP A 2 -5.29 -27.25 23.23
C TRP A 2 -4.07 -27.78 22.46
N ARG A 3 -3.16 -28.50 23.12
CA ARG A 3 -1.97 -29.10 22.48
C ARG A 3 -2.28 -30.04 21.30
N HIS A 4 -3.44 -30.70 21.32
CA HIS A 4 -3.85 -31.63 20.26
C HIS A 4 -4.45 -30.87 19.07
N LEU A 5 -5.21 -29.81 19.33
CA LEU A 5 -5.66 -28.87 18.30
C LEU A 5 -4.49 -28.13 17.67
N THR A 6 -3.55 -27.62 18.48
CA THR A 6 -2.32 -27.00 17.99
C THR A 6 -1.51 -27.99 17.15
N ALA A 7 -1.41 -29.25 17.55
CA ALA A 7 -0.74 -30.28 16.75
C ALA A 7 -1.45 -30.49 15.40
N LEU A 8 -2.77 -30.68 15.38
CA LEU A 8 -3.57 -30.89 14.17
C LEU A 8 -3.58 -29.69 13.21
N TYR A 9 -3.59 -28.47 13.73
CA TYR A 9 -3.49 -27.24 12.94
C TYR A 9 -2.03 -26.84 12.62
N SER A 10 -1.04 -27.39 13.32
CA SER A 10 0.39 -27.22 12.98
C SER A 10 0.85 -28.18 11.89
N THR A 11 0.13 -29.29 11.67
CA THR A 11 0.56 -30.38 10.80
C THR A 11 0.35 -30.15 9.30
N VAL A 12 -0.20 -29.02 8.86
CA VAL A 12 -0.35 -28.72 7.43
C VAL A 12 0.12 -27.29 7.12
N ASN A 13 1.42 -27.09 7.13
CA ASN A 13 2.03 -25.82 6.74
C ASN A 13 2.66 -25.78 5.33
N PRO A 14 3.07 -26.88 4.66
CA PRO A 14 3.58 -26.79 3.29
C PRO A 14 2.47 -26.63 2.25
N ALA A 15 1.30 -27.24 2.44
CA ALA A 15 0.17 -27.08 1.51
C ALA A 15 -0.38 -25.64 1.54
N ARG A 16 -0.56 -25.07 2.73
CA ARG A 16 -0.98 -23.67 2.89
C ARG A 16 0.06 -22.69 2.36
N GLN A 17 1.35 -22.96 2.59
CA GLN A 17 2.43 -22.16 1.99
C GLN A 17 2.38 -22.20 0.45
N PHE A 18 2.13 -23.38 -0.12
CA PHE A 18 1.98 -23.55 -1.57
C PHE A 18 0.74 -22.81 -2.10
N GLU A 19 -0.40 -22.91 -1.42
CA GLU A 19 -1.63 -22.19 -1.77
C GLU A 19 -1.39 -20.68 -1.80
N ILE A 20 -0.74 -20.11 -0.77
CA ILE A 20 -0.44 -18.67 -0.73
C ILE A 20 0.54 -18.29 -1.83
N GLN A 21 1.58 -19.08 -2.07
CA GLN A 21 2.52 -18.83 -3.18
C GLN A 21 1.79 -18.84 -4.53
N MET A 22 0.86 -19.77 -4.73
CA MET A 22 0.01 -19.83 -5.92
C MET A 22 -0.91 -18.61 -6.01
N SER A 23 -1.52 -18.19 -4.91
CA SER A 23 -2.37 -17.00 -4.85
C SER A 23 -1.60 -15.73 -5.17
N ILE A 24 -0.41 -15.54 -4.59
CA ILE A 24 0.49 -14.43 -4.91
C ILE A 24 0.88 -14.46 -6.40
N ALA A 25 1.17 -15.65 -6.94
CA ALA A 25 1.56 -15.81 -8.33
C ALA A 25 0.43 -15.49 -9.34
N ARG A 26 -0.83 -15.68 -8.93
CA ARG A 26 -2.03 -15.42 -9.74
C ARG A 26 -2.66 -14.06 -9.46
N LEU A 27 -2.21 -13.33 -8.44
CA LEU A 27 -2.80 -12.06 -8.06
C LEU A 27 -2.44 -11.00 -9.10
N GLU A 28 -3.43 -10.56 -9.86
CA GLU A 28 -3.29 -9.52 -10.88
C GLU A 28 -4.26 -8.37 -10.58
N GLN A 29 -3.94 -7.15 -11.03
CA GLN A 29 -4.80 -5.99 -10.78
C GLN A 29 -6.20 -6.19 -11.38
N GLY A 30 -6.27 -6.60 -12.65
CA GLY A 30 -7.54 -6.70 -13.39
C GLY A 30 -8.34 -5.40 -13.34
N ASP A 31 -9.64 -5.49 -13.09
CA ASP A 31 -10.54 -4.33 -13.01
C ASP A 31 -10.54 -3.61 -11.65
N LYS A 32 -9.69 -4.04 -10.71
CA LYS A 32 -9.63 -3.47 -9.36
C LYS A 32 -8.91 -2.14 -9.37
N SER A 33 -9.29 -1.27 -8.44
CA SER A 33 -8.52 -0.05 -8.14
C SER A 33 -7.13 -0.41 -7.61
N VAL A 34 -6.19 0.53 -7.73
CA VAL A 34 -4.81 0.32 -7.24
C VAL A 34 -4.81 0.00 -5.74
N THR A 35 -5.68 0.65 -4.96
CA THR A 35 -5.77 0.46 -3.50
C THR A 35 -6.34 -0.91 -3.13
N GLU A 36 -7.39 -1.37 -3.80
CA GLU A 36 -7.95 -2.71 -3.58
C GLU A 36 -6.94 -3.81 -3.93
N TYR A 37 -6.24 -3.65 -5.05
CA TYR A 37 -5.19 -4.58 -5.46
C TYR A 37 -4.04 -4.63 -4.45
N PHE A 38 -3.62 -3.46 -3.93
CA PHE A 38 -2.60 -3.38 -2.88
C PHE A 38 -3.04 -4.05 -1.58
N ASN A 39 -4.28 -3.85 -1.14
CA ASN A 39 -4.80 -4.47 0.08
C ASN A 39 -4.79 -6.00 -0.02
N LEU A 40 -5.24 -6.56 -1.14
CA LEU A 40 -5.20 -8.01 -1.38
C LEU A 40 -3.77 -8.57 -1.37
N ALA A 41 -2.82 -7.84 -1.98
CA ALA A 41 -1.41 -8.21 -1.96
C ALA A 41 -0.84 -8.18 -0.53
N GLN A 42 -1.17 -7.13 0.22
CA GLN A 42 -0.73 -6.97 1.60
C GLN A 42 -1.27 -8.07 2.53
N GLU A 43 -2.52 -8.48 2.36
CA GLU A 43 -3.11 -9.60 3.10
C GLU A 43 -2.32 -10.90 2.87
N LEU A 44 -2.07 -11.25 1.60
CA LEU A 44 -1.32 -12.45 1.23
C LEU A 44 0.13 -12.41 1.74
N TRP A 45 0.80 -11.27 1.65
CA TRP A 45 2.16 -11.09 2.17
C TRP A 45 2.22 -11.21 3.69
N THR A 46 1.25 -10.63 4.39
CA THR A 46 1.14 -10.73 5.85
C THR A 46 0.96 -12.18 6.27
N GLU A 47 0.09 -12.92 5.58
CA GLU A 47 -0.13 -14.34 5.84
C GLU A 47 1.11 -15.19 5.57
N GLN A 48 1.82 -14.92 4.47
CA GLN A 48 3.09 -15.56 4.15
C GLN A 48 4.15 -15.33 5.24
N ASP A 49 4.21 -14.11 5.80
CA ASP A 49 5.13 -13.77 6.88
C ASP A 49 4.76 -14.48 8.18
N LEU A 50 3.47 -14.60 8.51
CA LEU A 50 2.99 -15.37 9.67
C LEU A 50 3.37 -16.85 9.57
N ILE A 51 3.12 -17.48 8.42
CA ILE A 51 3.50 -18.88 8.18
C ILE A 51 5.00 -19.08 8.31
N ARG A 52 5.80 -18.16 7.74
CA ARG A 52 7.25 -18.21 7.87
C ARG A 52 7.69 -18.09 9.33
N ALA A 53 7.09 -17.20 10.10
CA ALA A 53 7.39 -17.05 11.53
C ALA A 53 7.07 -18.32 12.33
N VAL A 54 5.96 -18.99 12.02
CA VAL A 54 5.59 -20.27 12.65
C VAL A 54 6.53 -21.42 12.26
N LEU A 55 6.93 -21.49 10.98
CA LEU A 55 7.85 -22.53 10.48
C LEU A 55 9.29 -22.35 10.97
N ARG A 56 9.72 -21.10 11.15
CA ARG A 56 11.10 -20.73 11.47
C ARG A 56 11.16 -19.76 12.66
N PRO A 57 10.69 -20.18 13.85
CA PRO A 57 10.56 -19.28 15.00
C PRO A 57 11.89 -18.73 15.54
N HIS A 58 13.02 -19.38 15.19
CA HIS A 58 14.36 -18.99 15.62
C HIS A 58 15.20 -18.36 14.50
N ALA A 59 14.64 -18.21 13.29
CA ALA A 59 15.35 -17.56 12.19
C ALA A 59 15.05 -16.06 12.22
N ALA A 60 15.93 -15.30 12.88
CA ALA A 60 15.91 -13.86 12.72
C ALA A 60 16.21 -13.51 11.25
N MET A 61 15.41 -12.61 10.67
CA MET A 61 15.76 -12.01 9.39
C MET A 61 16.80 -10.91 9.62
N THR A 62 17.82 -10.88 8.78
CA THR A 62 18.73 -9.74 8.68
C THR A 62 18.00 -8.56 8.05
N GLU A 63 18.44 -7.34 8.37
CA GLU A 63 17.88 -6.11 7.80
C GLU A 63 17.91 -6.14 6.26
N ASP A 64 19.04 -6.55 5.68
CA ASP A 64 19.19 -6.69 4.23
C ASP A 64 18.15 -7.66 3.64
N ALA A 65 17.84 -8.77 4.33
CA ALA A 65 16.83 -9.72 3.86
C ALA A 65 15.39 -9.17 3.96
N ILE A 66 15.14 -8.21 4.84
CA ILE A 66 13.86 -7.49 4.92
C ILE A 66 13.76 -6.52 3.73
N ILE A 67 14.82 -5.74 3.49
CA ILE A 67 14.88 -4.76 2.39
C ILE A 67 14.73 -5.46 1.04
N GLU A 68 15.49 -6.52 0.78
CA GLU A 68 15.41 -7.27 -0.48
C GLU A 68 14.03 -7.94 -0.67
N ARG A 69 13.40 -8.40 0.42
CA ARG A 69 12.03 -8.93 0.35
C ARG A 69 11.04 -7.84 -0.01
N GLN A 70 11.10 -6.67 0.64
CA GLN A 70 10.23 -5.55 0.32
C GLN A 70 10.41 -5.13 -1.13
N ARG A 71 11.66 -5.01 -1.59
CA ARG A 71 11.99 -4.71 -2.98
C ARG A 71 11.36 -5.73 -3.94
N THR A 72 11.52 -7.02 -3.66
CA THR A 72 10.93 -8.11 -4.47
C THR A 72 9.41 -7.99 -4.56
N ARG A 73 8.73 -7.73 -3.44
CA ARG A 73 7.28 -7.57 -3.40
C ARG A 73 6.81 -6.36 -4.21
N ILE A 74 7.52 -5.23 -4.14
CA ILE A 74 7.24 -4.06 -4.96
C ILE A 74 7.37 -4.39 -6.44
N LEU A 75 8.44 -5.09 -6.84
CA LEU A 75 8.64 -5.48 -8.23
C LEU A 75 7.54 -6.43 -8.73
N GLU A 76 7.19 -7.46 -7.95
CA GLU A 76 6.08 -8.37 -8.25
C GLU A 76 4.75 -7.62 -8.41
N PHE A 77 4.48 -6.67 -7.51
CA PHE A 77 3.30 -5.82 -7.58
C PHE A 77 3.25 -4.99 -8.86
N LEU A 78 4.35 -4.33 -9.22
CA LEU A 78 4.48 -3.52 -10.43
C LEU A 78 4.42 -4.34 -11.72
N MET A 79 4.90 -5.59 -11.70
CA MET A 79 4.84 -6.49 -12.87
C MET A 79 3.40 -6.86 -13.25
N ARG A 80 2.52 -7.01 -12.26
CA ARG A 80 1.12 -7.44 -12.45
C ARG A 80 0.10 -6.31 -12.45
N LEU A 81 0.58 -5.08 -12.60
CA LEU A 81 -0.24 -3.89 -12.85
C LEU A 81 -0.78 -3.88 -14.29
N ARG A 82 -1.91 -3.19 -14.49
CA ARG A 82 -2.48 -3.00 -15.84
C ARG A 82 -1.50 -2.27 -16.78
N PRO A 83 -1.59 -2.51 -18.10
CA PRO A 83 -0.72 -1.86 -19.08
C PRO A 83 -0.87 -0.33 -19.12
N GLU A 84 -2.01 0.20 -18.69
CA GLU A 84 -2.26 1.65 -18.57
C GLU A 84 -1.23 2.37 -17.67
N PHE A 85 -0.63 1.65 -16.72
CA PHE A 85 0.37 2.19 -15.80
C PHE A 85 1.81 2.03 -16.30
N GLU A 86 2.04 1.59 -17.54
CA GLU A 86 3.38 1.30 -18.06
C GLU A 86 4.33 2.51 -17.97
N GLY A 87 3.85 3.71 -18.29
CA GLY A 87 4.65 4.94 -18.20
C GLY A 87 5.09 5.26 -16.77
N VAL A 88 4.24 4.96 -15.78
CA VAL A 88 4.53 5.18 -14.35
C VAL A 88 5.45 4.09 -13.84
N ARG A 89 5.22 2.86 -14.27
CA ARG A 89 6.06 1.70 -13.95
C ARG A 89 7.49 1.93 -14.40
N SER A 90 7.71 2.40 -15.64
CA SER A 90 9.07 2.70 -16.12
C SER A 90 9.73 3.79 -15.27
N ALA A 91 9.02 4.88 -14.97
CA ALA A 91 9.54 5.95 -14.11
C ALA A 91 9.90 5.48 -12.69
N LEU A 92 9.08 4.60 -12.11
CA LEU A 92 9.36 4.02 -10.79
C LEU A 92 10.58 3.09 -10.80
N LEU A 93 10.76 2.26 -11.83
CA LEU A 93 11.90 1.33 -11.92
C LEU A 93 13.27 2.01 -12.01
N HIS A 94 13.33 3.28 -12.44
CA HIS A 94 14.57 4.07 -12.47
C HIS A 94 14.89 4.76 -11.13
N LYS A 95 14.03 4.65 -10.13
CA LYS A 95 14.30 5.22 -8.80
C LYS A 95 15.28 4.34 -8.02
N GLU A 96 16.22 4.99 -7.34
CA GLU A 96 17.25 4.33 -6.53
C GLU A 96 16.64 3.64 -5.30
N GLU A 97 15.70 4.30 -4.62
CA GLU A 97 14.94 3.75 -3.50
C GLU A 97 13.47 3.51 -3.86
N LEU A 98 13.00 2.28 -3.63
CA LEU A 98 11.61 1.87 -3.79
C LEU A 98 10.99 1.59 -2.42
N LYS A 99 10.02 2.43 -2.02
CA LYS A 99 9.22 2.26 -0.81
C LYS A 99 7.74 2.17 -1.20
N PHE A 100 7.00 1.29 -0.52
CA PHE A 100 5.58 1.05 -0.84
C PHE A 100 4.74 2.33 -0.81
N ASP A 101 4.89 3.18 0.20
CA ASP A 101 4.09 4.41 0.35
C ASP A 101 4.26 5.35 -0.85
N GLY A 102 5.51 5.57 -1.28
CA GLY A 102 5.81 6.44 -2.42
C GLY A 102 5.34 5.84 -3.74
N VAL A 103 5.46 4.53 -3.91
CA VAL A 103 4.95 3.81 -5.07
C VAL A 103 3.43 3.91 -5.14
N LEU A 104 2.73 3.62 -4.04
CA LEU A 104 1.28 3.65 -3.97
C LEU A 104 0.72 5.05 -4.23
N ALA A 105 1.31 6.08 -3.62
CA ALA A 105 0.90 7.47 -3.86
C ALA A 105 1.04 7.86 -5.34
N THR A 106 2.16 7.49 -5.97
CA THR A 106 2.38 7.76 -7.40
C THR A 106 1.32 7.06 -8.27
N LEU A 107 1.01 5.79 -7.97
CA LEU A 107 0.05 5.01 -8.72
C LEU A 107 -1.40 5.49 -8.54
N VAL A 108 -1.78 5.90 -7.34
CA VAL A 108 -3.12 6.45 -7.06
C VAL A 108 -3.31 7.78 -7.80
N CYS A 109 -2.30 8.67 -7.77
CA CYS A 109 -2.34 9.91 -8.55
C CYS A 109 -2.53 9.61 -10.05
N GLU A 110 -1.81 8.61 -10.56
CA GLU A 110 -1.93 8.22 -11.96
C GLU A 110 -3.28 7.58 -12.30
N GLU A 111 -3.84 6.76 -11.40
CA GLU A 111 -5.20 6.24 -11.56
C GLU A 111 -6.23 7.38 -11.65
N THR A 112 -6.09 8.43 -10.80
CA THR A 112 -6.98 9.60 -10.88
C THR A 112 -6.80 10.38 -12.19
N ARG A 113 -5.56 10.53 -12.68
CA ARG A 113 -5.25 11.20 -13.95
C ARG A 113 -5.83 10.45 -15.15
N ILE A 114 -5.68 9.13 -15.19
CA ILE A 114 -6.25 8.28 -16.25
C ILE A 114 -7.77 8.39 -16.24
N ARG A 115 -8.39 8.32 -15.05
CA ARG A 115 -9.85 8.42 -14.89
C ARG A 115 -10.39 9.76 -15.39
N THR A 116 -9.72 10.88 -15.11
CA THR A 116 -10.17 12.20 -15.58
C THR A 116 -9.99 12.38 -17.08
N GLN A 117 -8.93 11.83 -17.69
CA GLN A 117 -8.71 11.89 -19.13
C GLN A 117 -9.81 11.18 -19.92
N VAL A 118 -10.25 10.00 -19.46
CA VAL A 118 -11.34 9.23 -20.09
C VAL A 118 -12.66 10.02 -20.11
N VAL A 119 -12.93 10.83 -19.07
CA VAL A 119 -14.15 11.67 -19.01
C VAL A 119 -14.12 12.80 -20.05
N ILE A 120 -12.94 13.35 -20.33
CA ILE A 120 -12.76 14.44 -21.31
C ILE A 120 -12.94 13.92 -22.73
N ASP A 121 -12.36 12.76 -23.05
CA ASP A 121 -12.44 12.16 -24.40
C ASP A 121 -13.87 11.67 -24.74
N GLN A 122 -14.70 11.39 -23.74
CA GLN A 122 -16.11 11.02 -23.93
C GLN A 122 -17.05 12.21 -24.19
N ARG A 123 -16.57 13.46 -24.12
CA ARG A 123 -17.36 14.67 -24.44
C ARG A 123 -16.80 15.43 -25.67
N PRO A 124 -16.96 14.90 -26.89
CA PRO A 124 -16.73 15.69 -28.09
C PRO A 124 -17.91 16.65 -28.29
N GLY A 125 -17.91 17.81 -27.63
CA GLY A 125 -18.95 18.83 -27.89
C GLY A 125 -18.99 20.08 -27.02
N GLU A 126 -18.32 20.15 -25.87
CA GLU A 126 -18.47 21.30 -24.94
C GLU A 126 -17.24 22.22 -24.84
N GLY A 127 -16.12 21.83 -25.47
CA GLY A 127 -14.83 22.54 -25.37
C GLY A 127 -14.79 23.92 -26.06
N GLU A 128 -15.60 24.13 -27.10
CA GLU A 128 -15.60 25.40 -27.86
C GLU A 128 -16.35 26.53 -27.12
N THR A 129 -17.39 26.21 -26.37
CA THR A 129 -18.20 27.20 -25.63
C THR A 129 -17.52 27.73 -24.37
N LEU A 130 -16.69 26.92 -23.70
CA LEU A 130 -16.02 27.32 -22.46
C LEU A 130 -14.83 28.27 -22.70
N LEU A 131 -14.14 28.13 -23.83
CA LEU A 131 -13.01 29.01 -24.19
C LEU A 131 -13.48 30.45 -24.54
N ALA A 132 -14.69 30.59 -25.10
CA ALA A 132 -15.28 31.90 -25.40
C ALA A 132 -15.70 32.66 -24.13
N VAL A 133 -16.26 31.95 -23.13
CA VAL A 133 -16.70 32.55 -21.87
C VAL A 133 -15.51 33.00 -21.02
N ALA A 134 -14.44 32.20 -20.94
CA ALA A 134 -13.26 32.52 -20.14
C ALA A 134 -12.55 33.81 -20.62
N ASN A 135 -12.49 34.06 -21.94
CA ASN A 135 -11.88 35.26 -22.49
C ASN A 135 -12.68 36.55 -22.23
N SER A 136 -14.00 36.43 -22.00
CA SER A 136 -14.85 37.57 -21.67
C SER A 136 -14.73 38.01 -20.20
N ALA A 137 -14.31 37.11 -19.31
CA ALA A 137 -14.23 37.36 -17.86
C ALA A 137 -12.91 38.06 -17.42
N ILE A 138 -11.89 38.12 -18.29
CA ILE A 138 -10.57 38.69 -17.94
C ILE A 138 -10.60 40.24 -17.85
N ARG A 139 -11.70 40.91 -18.24
CA ARG A 139 -11.84 42.36 -18.14
C ARG A 139 -12.91 42.78 -17.12
N GLY A 140 -12.68 42.53 -15.83
CA GLY A 140 -13.61 43.03 -14.81
C GLY A 140 -13.25 42.72 -13.37
N THR A 141 -12.59 43.68 -12.72
CA THR A 141 -12.79 44.10 -11.32
C THR A 141 -12.56 43.13 -10.14
N ARG A 142 -11.50 43.49 -9.37
CA ARG A 142 -11.37 43.65 -7.90
C ARG A 142 -11.95 42.59 -6.92
N SER A 143 -11.05 42.20 -6.00
CA SER A 143 -11.23 41.49 -4.73
C SER A 143 -12.58 41.67 -4.01
N ASN A 144 -13.11 40.56 -3.49
CA ASN A 144 -13.24 40.38 -2.04
C ASN A 144 -13.46 38.91 -1.64
N SER A 145 -13.00 38.62 -0.42
CA SER A 145 -13.02 37.37 0.32
C SER A 145 -14.41 36.79 0.58
N LEU A 146 -14.50 35.46 0.65
CA LEU A 146 -15.35 34.73 1.61
C LEU A 146 -14.77 33.32 1.82
N VAL A 147 -14.15 33.11 2.98
CA VAL A 147 -13.74 31.80 3.48
C VAL A 147 -14.98 31.14 4.07
N LEU A 148 -15.44 30.05 3.45
CA LEU A 148 -16.38 29.12 4.06
C LEU A 148 -15.59 27.89 4.51
N ALA A 149 -15.51 27.73 5.82
CA ALA A 149 -15.00 26.54 6.47
C ALA A 149 -15.86 25.34 6.04
N VAL A 150 -15.23 24.38 5.37
CA VAL A 150 -15.77 23.05 5.12
C VAL A 150 -15.02 22.14 6.06
N ASP A 151 -15.74 21.54 7.02
CA ASP A 151 -15.22 20.49 7.88
C ASP A 151 -14.62 19.38 7.01
N HIS A 152 -13.30 19.20 7.12
CA HIS A 152 -12.56 18.23 6.35
C HIS A 152 -12.71 16.85 7.03
N PRO A 153 -13.19 15.81 6.32
CA PRO A 153 -13.10 14.44 6.83
C PRO A 153 -11.61 14.05 6.97
N PRO A 154 -11.24 13.25 8.00
CA PRO A 154 -9.85 12.97 8.32
C PRO A 154 -9.15 12.36 7.10
N THR A 155 -8.01 12.94 6.75
CA THR A 155 -7.18 12.46 5.66
C THR A 155 -6.51 11.14 6.03
N ILE A 156 -6.18 10.31 5.04
CA ILE A 156 -5.46 9.04 5.24
C ILE A 156 -4.17 9.23 6.07
N GLY A 157 -3.54 10.41 6.01
CA GLY A 157 -2.43 10.78 6.88
C GLY A 157 -2.74 10.75 8.39
N ASP A 158 -3.97 11.10 8.79
CA ASP A 158 -4.44 11.08 10.18
C ASP A 158 -4.68 9.64 10.67
N LEU A 159 -5.14 8.75 9.78
CA LEU A 159 -5.25 7.31 10.03
C LEU A 159 -3.87 6.64 10.18
N PHE A 160 -2.88 7.07 9.40
CA PHE A 160 -1.50 6.61 9.54
C PHE A 160 -0.83 7.12 10.83
N ALA A 161 -1.15 8.33 11.28
CA ALA A 161 -0.70 8.84 12.58
C ALA A 161 -1.24 8.01 13.75
N MET A 162 -2.53 7.63 13.71
CA MET A 162 -3.14 6.71 14.68
C MET A 162 -2.48 5.32 14.69
N PHE A 163 -2.12 4.77 13.52
CA PHE A 163 -1.53 3.43 13.43
C PHE A 163 -0.04 3.40 13.87
N ARG A 164 0.65 4.54 13.75
CA ARG A 164 2.07 4.69 14.13
C ARG A 164 2.28 4.63 15.65
N GLU A 165 1.34 5.15 16.45
CA GLU A 165 1.39 5.02 17.91
C GLU A 165 1.18 3.57 18.38
N HIS A 166 0.29 2.82 17.72
CA HIS A 166 0.03 1.42 18.06
C HIS A 166 1.22 0.50 17.74
N LEU A 167 1.96 0.77 16.65
CA LEU A 167 3.17 0.02 16.31
C LEU A 167 4.38 0.37 17.19
N LEU A 168 4.47 1.60 17.70
CA LEU A 168 5.48 1.96 18.69
C LEU A 168 5.24 1.25 20.03
N LEU A 169 4.00 1.10 20.48
CA LEU A 169 3.67 0.33 21.69
C LEU A 169 4.00 -1.16 21.55
N ILE A 170 3.79 -1.76 20.37
CA ILE A 170 4.15 -3.17 20.12
C ILE A 170 5.68 -3.36 20.13
N ASN A 171 6.44 -2.42 19.57
CA ASN A 171 7.90 -2.48 19.59
C ASN A 171 8.47 -2.18 20.99
N LEU A 172 7.90 -1.25 21.75
CA LEU A 172 8.31 -0.98 23.14
C LEU A 172 8.02 -2.18 24.07
N ALA A 173 6.85 -2.82 23.92
CA ALA A 173 6.49 -4.01 24.69
C ALA A 173 7.40 -5.22 24.38
N LYS A 174 8.00 -5.26 23.19
CA LYS A 174 8.99 -6.28 22.80
C LYS A 174 10.38 -5.99 23.38
N VAL A 175 10.75 -4.71 23.52
CA VAL A 175 12.01 -4.29 24.15
C VAL A 175 11.97 -4.47 25.67
N GLU A 176 10.86 -4.15 26.35
CA GLU A 176 10.73 -4.40 27.80
C GLU A 176 10.70 -5.89 28.16
N ARG A 177 10.09 -6.74 27.32
CA ARG A 177 10.14 -8.20 27.52
C ARG A 177 11.50 -8.82 27.28
N LEU A 178 12.36 -8.19 26.48
CA LEU A 178 13.75 -8.62 26.27
C LEU A 178 14.69 -8.06 27.36
N GLY A 179 14.36 -6.92 27.97
CA GLY A 179 15.07 -6.38 29.15
C GLY A 179 14.80 -7.16 30.45
N ALA A 180 13.62 -7.76 30.60
CA ALA A 180 13.25 -8.52 31.80
C ALA A 180 13.88 -9.93 31.89
N VAL A 181 14.52 -10.42 30.83
CA VAL A 181 15.19 -11.74 30.79
C VAL A 181 16.69 -11.63 31.14
N LEU A 182 17.22 -10.42 31.32
CA LEU A 182 18.66 -10.17 31.53
C LEU A 182 18.98 -9.44 32.85
N VAL A 183 18.22 -9.72 33.91
CA VAL A 183 18.63 -9.44 35.29
C VAL A 183 18.77 -10.76 36.05
N PRO A 184 19.99 -11.28 36.28
CA PRO A 184 20.19 -12.38 37.19
C PRO A 184 19.95 -11.87 38.62
N ARG A 185 19.12 -12.59 39.36
CA ARG A 185 19.03 -12.47 40.82
C ARG A 185 20.39 -12.78 41.42
N LEU A 186 21.01 -11.78 42.06
CA LEU A 186 21.87 -11.92 43.23
C LEU A 186 21.61 -10.71 44.13
#